data_AF-K0DER7-F1
#
_entry.id   AF-K0DER7-F1
#
_cell.length_a   1.000
_cell.length_b   1.000
_cell.length_c   1.000
_cell.angle_alpha   90.00
_cell.angle_beta   90.00
_cell.angle_gamma   90.00
#
_symmetry.space_group_name_H-M   'P 1'
#
loop_
_entity.id
_entity.type
_entity.pdbx_description
1 polymer ?
#
loop_
_entity_poly.entity_id
_entity_poly.type
_entity_poly.pdbx_seq_one_letter_code
_entity_poly.pdbx_strand_id
1 'polypeptide(L)'
;MRMKTIKHYIISYPLAIFGSLLVVLFSVCIIFNIVKINPVTLVNELTKAMFSFDLLSIFSSFPPYFLKVLAITLIFLGFMIFSRRHYSHKIYHEDNNYYNSDPFFFFYIAGIFGFQKINPVNIPIWIQAKIILRTNLKFIEQILDNNNEEGKVVKYNIVPNSNIKEFNFIIEDTYKIRNDDLSQKKLQFPTVKVQRGHFSSGYHLYNEWLIEQCSKEIDNIITRGGNRINFFCSTNPKHTFLIFNNLLPRLERESNITIYVYQSEHKDGHFVYDEPHKIY
;
A
#
# COMPACT_ATOMS: atom_id res chain seq x y z
N MET A 1 -3.47 -12.54 -20.91
CA MET A 1 -4.01 -12.08 -19.60
C MET A 1 -5.03 -10.98 -19.86
N ARG A 2 -6.29 -11.13 -19.43
CA ARG A 2 -7.35 -10.12 -19.71
C ARG A 2 -7.24 -8.96 -18.72
N MET A 3 -6.89 -7.76 -19.17
CA MET A 3 -7.12 -6.54 -18.41
C MET A 3 -8.64 -6.30 -18.30
N LYS A 4 -9.13 -5.97 -17.11
CA LYS A 4 -10.53 -5.58 -16.96
C LYS A 4 -10.69 -4.11 -17.33
N THR A 5 -11.71 -3.84 -18.12
CA THR A 5 -12.19 -2.49 -18.41
C THR A 5 -12.78 -1.86 -17.15
N ILE A 6 -12.73 -0.53 -17.04
CA ILE A 6 -13.39 0.30 -16.01
C ILE A 6 -14.83 -0.18 -15.69
N LYS A 7 -15.54 -0.72 -16.69
CA LYS A 7 -16.88 -1.33 -16.54
C LYS A 7 -16.97 -2.37 -15.41
N HIS A 8 -15.96 -3.23 -15.22
CA HIS A 8 -16.01 -4.23 -14.15
C HIS A 8 -15.95 -3.58 -12.77
N TYR A 9 -15.11 -2.55 -12.60
CA TYR A 9 -15.03 -1.81 -11.35
C TYR A 9 -16.35 -1.11 -10.99
N ILE A 10 -17.00 -0.50 -11.99
CA ILE A 10 -18.32 0.13 -11.82
C ILE A 10 -19.37 -0.88 -11.34
N ILE A 11 -19.35 -2.09 -11.90
CA ILE A 11 -20.32 -3.14 -11.54
C ILE A 11 -20.00 -3.75 -10.17
N SER A 12 -18.73 -4.03 -9.88
CA SER A 12 -18.33 -4.74 -8.65
C SER A 12 -18.31 -3.83 -7.42
N TYR A 13 -18.03 -2.54 -7.60
CA TYR A 13 -17.84 -1.59 -6.50
C TYR A 13 -18.61 -0.26 -6.72
N PRO A 14 -19.92 -0.31 -7.00
CA PRO A 14 -20.70 0.89 -7.30
C PRO A 14 -20.67 1.88 -6.14
N LEU A 15 -20.81 1.40 -4.90
CA LEU A 15 -20.81 2.27 -3.71
C LEU A 15 -19.47 2.99 -3.52
N ALA A 16 -18.34 2.35 -3.85
CA ALA A 16 -17.02 2.99 -3.77
C ALA A 16 -16.83 4.07 -4.83
N ILE A 17 -17.38 3.86 -6.04
CA ILE A 17 -17.29 4.81 -7.16
C ILE A 17 -18.27 5.97 -6.98
N PHE A 18 -19.52 5.70 -6.65
CA PHE A 18 -20.48 6.74 -6.31
C PHE A 18 -20.05 7.50 -5.06
N GLY A 19 -19.52 6.79 -4.07
CA GLY A 19 -19.00 7.42 -2.87
C GLY A 19 -17.80 8.30 -3.12
N SER A 20 -16.86 7.94 -4.00
CA SER A 20 -15.71 8.80 -4.31
C SER A 20 -16.14 10.10 -5.00
N LEU A 21 -17.15 10.04 -5.88
CA LEU A 21 -17.80 11.24 -6.43
C LEU A 21 -18.48 12.06 -5.32
N LEU A 22 -19.15 11.39 -4.38
CA LEU A 22 -19.81 12.02 -3.24
C LEU A 22 -18.79 12.71 -2.31
N VAL A 23 -17.60 12.13 -2.11
CA VAL A 23 -16.47 12.77 -1.40
C VAL A 23 -16.04 14.05 -2.10
N VAL A 24 -15.88 14.04 -3.44
CA VAL A 24 -15.48 15.25 -4.19
C VAL A 24 -16.55 16.33 -4.09
N LEU A 25 -17.81 15.97 -4.31
CA LEU A 25 -18.95 16.89 -4.17
C LEU A 25 -19.06 17.44 -2.74
N PHE A 26 -18.84 16.59 -1.75
CA PHE A 26 -18.80 16.96 -0.34
C PHE A 26 -17.69 17.98 -0.05
N SER A 27 -16.46 17.72 -0.51
CA SER A 27 -15.33 18.63 -0.35
C SER A 27 -15.59 19.99 -1.01
N VAL A 28 -16.12 20.00 -2.23
CA VAL A 28 -16.47 21.22 -2.95
C VAL A 28 -17.56 22.01 -2.21
N CYS A 29 -18.66 21.34 -1.82
CA CYS A 29 -19.74 21.95 -1.06
C CYS A 29 -19.26 22.53 0.27
N ILE A 30 -18.38 21.84 0.99
CA ILE A 30 -17.79 22.34 2.23
C ILE A 30 -16.97 23.59 1.97
N ILE A 31 -16.04 23.55 1.02
CA ILE A 31 -15.14 24.69 0.73
C ILE A 31 -15.97 25.93 0.38
N PHE A 32 -16.94 25.81 -0.52
CA PHE A 32 -17.79 26.95 -0.92
C PHE A 32 -18.64 27.54 0.20
N ASN A 33 -19.03 26.73 1.18
CA ASN A 33 -19.81 27.21 2.31
C ASN A 33 -18.91 27.71 3.46
N ILE A 34 -17.77 27.08 3.73
CA ILE A 34 -16.80 27.53 4.75
C ILE A 34 -16.24 28.90 4.43
N VAL A 35 -15.93 29.20 3.16
CA VAL A 35 -15.42 30.53 2.74
C VAL A 35 -16.41 31.66 3.06
N LYS A 36 -17.71 31.34 3.22
CA LYS A 36 -18.75 32.32 3.58
C LYS A 36 -18.91 32.49 5.10
N ILE A 37 -18.24 31.68 5.91
CA ILE A 37 -18.32 31.74 7.38
C ILE A 37 -17.32 32.79 7.88
N ASN A 38 -17.82 33.84 8.54
CA ASN A 38 -16.96 34.75 9.31
C ASN A 38 -16.58 34.07 10.64
N PRO A 39 -15.28 33.81 10.90
CA PRO A 39 -14.84 33.09 12.10
C PRO A 39 -15.13 33.84 13.40
N VAL A 40 -15.09 35.19 13.40
CA VAL A 40 -15.37 36.01 14.58
C VAL A 40 -16.85 35.92 14.97
N THR A 41 -17.74 35.98 13.97
CA THR A 41 -19.18 35.81 14.19
C THR A 41 -19.48 34.41 14.71
N LEU A 42 -18.83 33.38 14.16
CA LEU A 42 -19.01 32.00 14.61
C LEU A 42 -18.62 31.81 16.09
N VAL A 43 -17.47 32.34 16.50
CA VAL A 43 -16.99 32.24 17.89
C VAL A 43 -17.92 33.00 18.85
N ASN A 44 -18.40 34.18 18.46
CA ASN A 44 -19.33 34.96 19.28
C ASN A 44 -20.69 34.25 19.46
N GLU A 45 -21.21 33.60 18.43
CA GLU A 45 -22.45 32.82 18.56
C GLU A 45 -22.23 31.52 19.35
N LEU A 46 -21.10 30.83 19.18
CA LEU A 46 -20.74 29.63 19.97
C LEU A 46 -20.54 29.93 21.46
N THR A 47 -19.96 31.08 21.80
CA THR A 47 -19.77 31.49 23.20
C THR A 47 -21.12 31.83 23.85
N LYS A 48 -21.97 32.63 23.18
CA LYS A 48 -23.34 32.89 23.67
C LYS A 48 -24.11 31.58 23.89
N ALA A 49 -24.02 30.67 22.93
CA ALA A 49 -24.61 29.34 22.97
C ALA A 49 -24.15 28.50 24.17
N MET A 50 -22.83 28.45 24.42
CA MET A 50 -22.27 27.69 25.53
C MET A 50 -22.69 28.23 26.91
N PHE A 51 -22.93 29.54 27.02
CA PHE A 51 -23.33 30.17 28.29
C PHE A 51 -24.85 30.24 28.49
N SER A 52 -25.66 30.13 27.45
CA SER A 52 -27.13 30.25 27.55
C SER A 52 -27.86 28.93 27.84
N PHE A 53 -27.21 27.77 27.68
CA PHE A 53 -27.81 26.42 27.85
C PHE A 53 -29.13 26.17 27.09
N ASP A 54 -29.43 26.97 26.07
CA ASP A 54 -30.65 26.85 25.28
C ASP A 54 -30.34 26.38 23.86
N LEU A 55 -30.42 25.07 23.65
CA LEU A 55 -30.13 24.42 22.35
C LEU A 55 -30.99 24.95 21.19
N LEU A 56 -32.21 25.43 21.45
CA LEU A 56 -33.14 25.79 20.39
C LEU A 56 -32.85 27.18 19.82
N SER A 57 -32.44 28.14 20.66
CA SER A 57 -31.99 29.47 20.22
C SER A 57 -30.62 29.42 19.51
N ILE A 58 -29.82 28.38 19.76
CA ILE A 58 -28.54 28.16 19.11
C ILE A 58 -28.73 27.82 17.62
N PHE A 59 -29.63 26.90 17.29
CA PHE A 59 -29.90 26.50 15.90
C PHE A 59 -30.50 27.63 15.05
N SER A 60 -31.29 28.52 15.65
CA SER A 60 -31.89 29.67 14.96
C SER A 60 -30.92 30.85 14.77
N SER A 61 -29.87 30.95 15.60
CA SER A 61 -28.86 32.00 15.53
C SER A 61 -27.77 31.70 14.49
N PHE A 62 -27.63 30.45 14.07
CA PHE A 62 -26.67 30.09 13.04
C PHE A 62 -27.12 30.49 11.64
N PRO A 63 -26.23 31.09 10.83
CA PRO A 63 -26.54 31.40 9.45
C PRO A 63 -26.95 30.14 8.66
N PRO A 64 -27.87 30.23 7.69
CA PRO A 64 -28.39 29.06 6.95
C PRO A 64 -27.32 28.19 6.27
N TYR A 65 -26.17 28.77 5.93
CA TYR A 65 -25.03 28.03 5.36
C TYR A 65 -24.38 27.09 6.37
N PHE A 66 -24.36 27.42 7.66
CA PHE A 66 -23.80 26.56 8.71
C PHE A 66 -24.63 25.30 8.89
N LEU A 67 -25.96 25.44 8.96
CA LEU A 67 -26.87 24.29 9.05
C LEU A 67 -26.78 23.37 7.82
N LYS A 68 -26.60 23.95 6.62
CA LYS A 68 -26.36 23.17 5.40
C LYS A 68 -25.06 22.38 5.47
N VAL A 69 -23.96 23.01 5.91
CA VAL A 69 -22.67 22.31 6.08
C VAL A 69 -22.80 21.18 7.10
N LEU A 70 -23.45 21.42 8.23
CA LEU A 70 -23.68 20.41 9.26
C LEU A 70 -24.52 19.24 8.73
N ALA A 71 -25.65 19.51 8.07
CA ALA A 71 -26.51 18.48 7.50
C ALA A 71 -25.77 17.63 6.46
N ILE A 72 -25.06 18.27 5.53
CA ILE A 72 -24.26 17.57 4.51
C ILE A 72 -23.16 16.72 5.17
N THR A 73 -22.53 17.22 6.23
CA THR A 73 -21.51 16.49 7.01
C THR A 73 -22.09 15.26 7.69
N LEU A 74 -23.27 15.36 8.31
CA LEU A 74 -23.94 14.23 8.94
C LEU A 74 -24.37 13.17 7.92
N ILE A 75 -24.89 13.59 6.76
CA ILE A 75 -25.23 12.67 5.66
C ILE A 75 -23.99 11.94 5.17
N PHE A 76 -22.89 12.66 4.95
CA PHE A 76 -21.63 12.07 4.52
C PHE A 76 -21.08 11.07 5.55
N LEU A 77 -21.11 11.42 6.84
CA LEU A 77 -20.69 10.53 7.92
C LEU A 77 -21.57 9.28 8.00
N GLY A 78 -22.88 9.43 7.86
CA GLY A 78 -23.83 8.32 7.77
C GLY A 78 -23.53 7.39 6.60
N PHE A 79 -23.25 7.96 5.41
CA PHE A 79 -22.83 7.21 4.23
C PHE A 79 -21.51 6.46 4.46
N MET A 80 -20.51 7.11 5.06
CA MET A 80 -19.22 6.48 5.37
C MET A 80 -19.39 5.31 6.36
N ILE A 81 -20.20 5.48 7.41
CA ILE A 81 -20.50 4.40 8.36
C ILE A 81 -21.22 3.24 7.64
N PHE A 82 -22.22 3.55 6.81
CA PHE A 82 -22.96 2.55 6.04
C PHE A 82 -22.03 1.77 5.10
N SER A 83 -21.23 2.48 4.29
CA SER A 83 -20.25 1.88 3.39
C SER A 83 -19.30 0.97 4.15
N ARG A 84 -18.77 1.44 5.29
CA ARG A 84 -17.82 0.64 6.08
C ARG A 84 -18.42 -0.64 6.60
N ARG A 85 -19.68 -0.62 7.05
CA ARG A 85 -20.42 -1.83 7.45
C ARG A 85 -20.70 -2.75 6.27
N HIS A 86 -21.02 -2.18 5.11
CA HIS A 86 -21.32 -2.95 3.91
C HIS A 86 -20.10 -3.69 3.35
N TYR A 87 -18.91 -3.08 3.41
CA TYR A 87 -17.69 -3.67 2.85
C TYR A 87 -16.79 -4.40 3.86
N SER A 88 -17.03 -4.28 5.18
CA SER A 88 -16.16 -4.86 6.21
C SER A 88 -15.97 -6.37 6.10
N HIS A 89 -16.99 -7.08 5.61
CA HIS A 89 -16.99 -8.54 5.45
C HIS A 89 -16.60 -8.99 4.04
N LYS A 90 -16.43 -8.06 3.09
CA LYS A 90 -16.10 -8.36 1.70
C LYS A 90 -14.59 -8.38 1.48
N ILE A 91 -14.15 -9.18 0.53
CA ILE A 91 -12.74 -9.25 0.12
C ILE A 91 -12.57 -8.40 -1.13
N TYR A 92 -11.65 -7.44 -1.08
CA TYR A 92 -11.30 -6.69 -2.28
C TYR A 92 -10.52 -7.60 -3.24
N HIS A 93 -10.79 -7.49 -4.55
CA HIS A 93 -10.18 -8.33 -5.57
C HIS A 93 -10.40 -9.85 -5.38
N GLU A 94 -11.53 -10.27 -4.81
CA GLU A 94 -11.83 -11.68 -4.52
C GLU A 94 -11.66 -12.62 -5.73
N ASP A 95 -12.18 -12.20 -6.88
CA ASP A 95 -12.29 -13.02 -8.10
C ASP A 95 -10.96 -13.55 -8.67
N ASN A 96 -9.78 -13.07 -8.25
CA ASN A 96 -8.40 -13.43 -8.67
C ASN A 96 -8.10 -13.81 -10.14
N ASN A 97 -9.05 -13.67 -11.05
CA ASN A 97 -9.03 -14.18 -12.42
C ASN A 97 -8.29 -13.25 -13.39
N TYR A 98 -7.78 -12.13 -12.90
CA TYR A 98 -7.15 -11.11 -13.70
C TYR A 98 -6.02 -10.44 -12.94
N TYR A 99 -5.09 -9.88 -13.70
CA TYR A 99 -4.01 -9.10 -13.15
C TYR A 99 -4.43 -7.66 -12.90
N ASN A 100 -4.39 -7.27 -11.64
CA ASN A 100 -4.81 -5.98 -11.17
C ASN A 100 -3.60 -5.07 -10.99
N SER A 101 -3.29 -4.34 -12.06
CA SER A 101 -2.26 -3.30 -12.12
C SER A 101 -2.85 -1.90 -11.95
N ASP A 102 -4.04 -1.78 -11.35
CA ASP A 102 -4.67 -0.49 -11.18
C ASP A 102 -3.82 0.43 -10.30
N PRO A 103 -3.93 1.76 -10.47
CA PRO A 103 -3.21 2.71 -9.62
C PRO A 103 -3.44 2.43 -8.12
N PHE A 104 -2.35 2.48 -7.34
CA PHE A 104 -2.37 2.24 -5.89
C PHE A 104 -3.52 2.95 -5.14
N PHE A 105 -3.90 4.15 -5.60
CA PHE A 105 -4.95 4.95 -5.00
C PHE A 105 -6.32 4.23 -4.94
N PHE A 106 -6.64 3.33 -5.86
CA PHE A 106 -7.88 2.54 -5.79
C PHE A 106 -7.88 1.59 -4.58
N PHE A 107 -6.73 0.98 -4.27
CA PHE A 107 -6.58 0.13 -3.09
C PHE A 107 -6.65 0.96 -1.80
N TYR A 108 -6.05 2.15 -1.80
CA TYR A 108 -6.17 3.08 -0.68
C TYR A 108 -7.63 3.49 -0.42
N ILE A 109 -8.37 3.84 -1.48
CA ILE A 109 -9.81 4.14 -1.41
C ILE A 109 -10.58 2.93 -0.86
N ALA A 110 -10.30 1.71 -1.32
CA ALA A 110 -10.99 0.51 -0.83
C ALA A 110 -10.93 0.40 0.71
N GLY A 111 -9.76 0.68 1.32
CA GLY A 111 -9.62 0.72 2.79
C GLY A 111 -10.46 1.81 3.47
N ILE A 112 -10.58 2.99 2.85
CA ILE A 112 -11.44 4.09 3.34
C ILE A 112 -12.91 3.66 3.34
N PHE A 113 -13.36 3.05 2.24
CA PHE A 113 -14.74 2.57 2.05
C PHE A 113 -15.10 1.39 2.96
N GLY A 114 -14.09 0.73 3.54
CA GLY A 114 -14.23 -0.20 4.66
C GLY A 114 -13.88 -1.64 4.36
N PHE A 115 -13.28 -1.93 3.20
CA PHE A 115 -12.65 -3.23 3.01
C PHE A 115 -11.58 -3.45 4.09
N GLN A 116 -11.58 -4.64 4.68
CA GLN A 116 -10.59 -5.04 5.69
C GLN A 116 -9.58 -6.04 5.12
N LYS A 117 -9.98 -6.78 4.09
CA LYS A 117 -9.19 -7.84 3.47
C LYS A 117 -9.09 -7.65 1.96
N ILE A 118 -7.97 -8.08 1.39
CA ILE A 118 -7.71 -8.09 -0.04
C ILE A 118 -7.10 -9.43 -0.46
N ASN A 119 -7.48 -9.90 -1.64
CA ASN A 119 -6.78 -10.99 -2.30
C ASN A 119 -5.54 -10.44 -3.04
N PRO A 120 -4.31 -10.79 -2.64
CA PRO A 120 -3.10 -10.25 -3.25
C PRO A 120 -2.67 -11.01 -4.53
N VAL A 121 -3.34 -12.12 -4.86
CA VAL A 121 -3.03 -12.90 -6.07
C VAL A 121 -3.25 -12.03 -7.30
N ASN A 122 -2.33 -12.12 -8.26
CA ASN A 122 -2.35 -11.33 -9.50
C ASN A 122 -2.31 -9.80 -9.29
N ILE A 123 -1.76 -9.33 -8.18
CA ILE A 123 -1.40 -7.92 -7.97
C ILE A 123 0.13 -7.76 -8.13
N PRO A 124 0.65 -6.74 -8.83
CA PRO A 124 2.09 -6.45 -8.89
C PRO A 124 2.73 -6.36 -7.49
N ILE A 125 3.96 -6.87 -7.34
CA ILE A 125 4.64 -6.95 -6.03
C ILE A 125 4.83 -5.55 -5.44
N TRP A 126 5.12 -4.54 -6.26
CA TRP A 126 5.26 -3.17 -5.79
C TRP A 126 3.95 -2.59 -5.23
N ILE A 127 2.80 -2.94 -5.81
CA ILE A 127 1.48 -2.55 -5.29
C ILE A 127 1.23 -3.28 -3.97
N GLN A 128 1.49 -4.60 -3.92
CA GLN A 128 1.37 -5.38 -2.69
C GLN A 128 2.18 -4.75 -1.55
N ALA A 129 3.47 -4.48 -1.79
CA ALA A 129 4.36 -3.83 -0.83
C ALA A 129 3.84 -2.46 -0.38
N LYS A 130 3.32 -1.65 -1.32
CA LYS A 130 2.75 -0.34 -0.98
C LYS A 130 1.47 -0.45 -0.16
N ILE A 131 0.62 -1.44 -0.43
CA ILE A 131 -0.58 -1.74 0.38
C ILE A 131 -0.17 -2.07 1.81
N ILE A 132 0.83 -2.93 2.00
CA ILE A 132 1.34 -3.34 3.31
C ILE A 132 1.87 -2.14 4.10
N LEU A 133 2.63 -1.26 3.45
CA LEU A 133 3.29 -0.13 4.12
C LEU A 133 2.43 1.12 4.32
N ARG A 134 1.31 1.26 3.58
CA ARG A 134 0.54 2.52 3.51
C ARG A 134 -0.95 2.37 3.82
N THR A 135 -1.43 1.15 4.06
CA THR A 135 -2.86 0.88 4.28
C THR A 135 -3.08 -0.09 5.43
N ASN A 136 -4.33 -0.19 5.89
CA ASN A 136 -4.75 -1.17 6.89
C ASN A 136 -5.37 -2.43 6.29
N LEU A 137 -5.25 -2.64 4.97
CA LEU A 137 -5.78 -3.82 4.30
C LEU A 137 -4.94 -5.05 4.64
N LYS A 138 -5.58 -6.09 5.16
CA LYS A 138 -4.94 -7.38 5.42
C LYS A 138 -5.01 -8.26 4.18
N PHE A 139 -3.93 -8.99 3.90
CA PHE A 139 -3.99 -10.02 2.85
C PHE A 139 -4.81 -11.20 3.36
N ILE A 140 -5.61 -11.81 2.48
CA ILE A 140 -6.21 -13.11 2.80
C ILE A 140 -5.11 -14.15 3.01
N GLU A 141 -5.36 -15.07 3.93
CA GLU A 141 -4.41 -16.14 4.23
C GLU A 141 -4.27 -17.09 3.03
N GLN A 142 -3.03 -17.43 2.70
CA GLN A 142 -2.72 -18.43 1.69
C GLN A 142 -2.24 -19.70 2.38
N ILE A 143 -2.92 -20.80 2.09
CA ILE A 143 -2.49 -22.13 2.49
C ILE A 143 -1.34 -22.53 1.57
N LEU A 144 -0.14 -22.61 2.12
CA LEU A 144 1.08 -23.01 1.43
C LEU A 144 1.74 -24.11 2.23
N ASP A 145 2.32 -25.08 1.53
CA ASP A 145 3.10 -26.13 2.19
C ASP A 145 4.36 -25.54 2.82
N ASN A 146 4.70 -26.03 4.01
CA ASN A 146 5.88 -25.57 4.74
C ASN A 146 7.15 -26.18 4.14
N ASN A 147 8.18 -25.37 4.06
CA ASN A 147 9.52 -25.74 3.68
C ASN A 147 10.50 -25.19 4.73
N ASN A 148 11.14 -26.10 5.45
CA ASN A 148 12.09 -25.77 6.51
C ASN A 148 13.55 -25.77 6.04
N GLU A 149 13.80 -25.98 4.74
CA GLU A 149 15.15 -25.97 4.20
C GLU A 149 15.73 -24.56 4.21
N GLU A 150 16.98 -24.45 4.67
CA GLU A 150 17.76 -23.23 4.54
C GLU A 150 18.08 -22.95 3.08
N GLY A 151 18.02 -21.68 2.71
CA GLY A 151 18.36 -21.23 1.37
C GLY A 151 19.80 -20.76 1.25
N LYS A 152 20.01 -19.82 0.33
CA LYS A 152 21.33 -19.26 0.04
C LYS A 152 21.31 -17.74 0.10
N VAL A 153 22.31 -17.17 0.76
CA VAL A 153 22.60 -15.74 0.68
C VAL A 153 23.86 -15.53 -0.16
N VAL A 154 23.79 -14.65 -1.16
CA VAL A 154 24.96 -14.25 -1.96
C VAL A 154 25.11 -12.74 -1.93
N LYS A 155 26.34 -12.28 -1.75
CA LYS A 155 26.69 -10.87 -1.62
C LYS A 155 27.70 -10.51 -2.69
N TYR A 156 27.44 -9.43 -3.42
CA TYR A 156 28.30 -8.94 -4.50
C TYR A 156 28.58 -7.45 -4.30
N ASN A 157 29.77 -7.00 -4.67
CA ASN A 157 30.16 -5.59 -4.65
C ASN A 157 30.01 -4.90 -3.27
N ILE A 158 30.04 -5.66 -2.17
CA ILE A 158 29.97 -5.12 -0.81
C ILE A 158 31.39 -4.82 -0.33
N VAL A 159 31.78 -3.55 -0.41
CA VAL A 159 33.08 -3.08 0.08
C VAL A 159 32.92 -2.52 1.50
N PRO A 160 33.72 -2.99 2.48
CA PRO A 160 33.77 -2.40 3.82
C PRO A 160 34.10 -0.90 3.76
N ASN A 161 33.47 -0.08 4.62
CA ASN A 161 33.70 1.36 4.72
C ASN A 161 33.46 2.18 3.44
N SER A 162 32.69 1.66 2.48
CA SER A 162 32.26 2.46 1.33
C SER A 162 31.19 3.46 1.74
N ASN A 163 31.22 4.67 1.16
CA ASN A 163 30.16 5.68 1.32
C ASN A 163 28.92 5.40 0.44
N ILE A 164 28.79 4.19 -0.10
CA ILE A 164 27.68 3.82 -0.98
C ILE A 164 26.42 3.68 -0.14
N LYS A 165 25.39 4.43 -0.49
CA LYS A 165 24.10 4.43 0.22
C LYS A 165 22.98 3.70 -0.53
N GLU A 166 23.23 3.31 -1.78
CA GLU A 166 22.28 2.60 -2.63
C GLU A 166 22.65 1.12 -2.71
N PHE A 167 21.70 0.25 -2.37
CA PHE A 167 21.87 -1.20 -2.35
C PHE A 167 20.79 -1.87 -3.20
N ASN A 168 21.15 -2.97 -3.86
CA ASN A 168 20.18 -3.88 -4.45
C ASN A 168 19.89 -5.02 -3.48
N PHE A 169 18.62 -5.40 -3.42
CA PHE A 169 18.13 -6.52 -2.63
C PHE A 169 17.32 -7.44 -3.53
N ILE A 170 17.84 -8.63 -3.80
CA ILE A 170 17.21 -9.60 -4.71
C ILE A 170 16.61 -10.75 -3.90
N ILE A 171 15.35 -11.07 -4.14
CA ILE A 171 14.63 -12.16 -3.46
C ILE A 171 14.16 -13.18 -4.50
N GLU A 172 14.82 -14.35 -4.50
CA GLU A 172 14.50 -15.48 -5.38
C GLU A 172 13.70 -16.54 -4.60
N ASP A 173 12.37 -16.45 -4.67
CA ASP A 173 11.46 -17.34 -3.94
C ASP A 173 10.68 -18.28 -4.88
N THR A 174 10.00 -17.71 -5.88
CA THR A 174 9.21 -18.45 -6.87
C THR A 174 9.89 -18.58 -8.22
N TYR A 175 10.71 -17.62 -8.64
CA TYR A 175 11.46 -17.64 -9.90
C TYR A 175 12.87 -17.06 -9.69
N LYS A 176 13.79 -17.47 -10.58
CA LYS A 176 15.19 -17.06 -10.54
C LYS A 176 15.31 -15.69 -11.19
N ILE A 177 16.15 -14.83 -10.63
CA ILE A 177 16.41 -13.48 -11.14
C ILE A 177 17.87 -13.44 -11.59
N ARG A 178 18.10 -13.51 -12.90
CA ARG A 178 19.45 -13.49 -13.47
C ARG A 178 19.97 -12.06 -13.52
N ASN A 179 21.28 -11.91 -13.59
CA ASN A 179 21.91 -10.59 -13.72
C ASN A 179 21.47 -9.89 -15.01
N ASP A 180 21.26 -10.65 -16.09
CA ASP A 180 20.79 -10.14 -17.38
C ASP A 180 19.33 -9.64 -17.33
N ASP A 181 18.56 -10.04 -16.31
CA ASP A 181 17.20 -9.55 -16.10
C ASP A 181 17.22 -8.15 -15.40
N LEU A 182 18.38 -7.67 -14.94
CA LEU A 182 18.58 -6.38 -14.28
C LEU A 182 19.20 -5.36 -15.24
N SER A 183 18.80 -4.09 -15.15
CA SER A 183 19.48 -3.03 -15.91
C SER A 183 20.98 -2.94 -15.57
N GLN A 184 21.82 -2.69 -16.58
CA GLN A 184 23.28 -2.55 -16.41
C GLN A 184 23.66 -1.50 -15.35
N LYS A 185 22.87 -0.42 -15.26
CA LYS A 185 23.05 0.64 -14.25
C LYS A 185 22.86 0.15 -12.82
N LYS A 186 22.14 -0.95 -12.61
CA LYS A 186 21.91 -1.52 -11.27
C LYS A 186 22.99 -2.51 -10.88
N LEU A 187 23.60 -3.21 -11.83
CA LEU A 187 24.65 -4.20 -11.55
C LEU A 187 25.89 -3.65 -10.82
N GLN A 188 26.14 -2.35 -10.92
CA GLN A 188 27.27 -1.69 -10.23
C GLN A 188 27.07 -1.53 -8.70
N PHE A 189 25.84 -1.61 -8.20
CA PHE A 189 25.58 -1.36 -6.77
C PHE A 189 25.85 -2.60 -5.91
N PRO A 190 26.26 -2.40 -4.64
CA PRO A 190 26.32 -3.47 -3.65
C PRO A 190 24.99 -4.24 -3.62
N THR A 191 25.08 -5.55 -3.77
CA THR A 191 23.91 -6.41 -3.97
C THR A 191 23.90 -7.53 -2.95
N VAL A 192 22.77 -7.68 -2.25
CA VAL A 192 22.46 -8.87 -1.46
C VAL A 192 21.36 -9.63 -2.19
N LYS A 193 21.59 -10.92 -2.42
CA LYS A 193 20.63 -11.85 -3.01
C LYS A 193 20.30 -12.93 -1.97
N VAL A 194 19.02 -13.12 -1.69
CA VAL A 194 18.51 -14.20 -0.83
C VAL A 194 17.65 -15.12 -1.69
N GLN A 195 18.00 -16.40 -1.70
CA GLN A 195 17.29 -17.45 -2.43
C GLN A 195 16.70 -18.44 -1.43
N ARG A 196 15.44 -18.84 -1.62
CA ARG A 196 14.75 -19.82 -0.76
C ARG A 196 15.43 -21.21 -0.82
N GLY A 197 15.41 -21.96 0.28
CA GLY A 197 15.78 -23.39 0.29
C GLY A 197 14.85 -24.22 -0.59
N HIS A 198 15.30 -25.37 -1.10
CA HIS A 198 14.58 -26.13 -2.12
C HIS A 198 14.09 -25.26 -3.31
N PHE A 199 14.99 -24.48 -3.92
CA PHE A 199 14.61 -23.58 -4.99
C PHE A 199 14.23 -24.35 -6.26
N SER A 200 12.93 -24.40 -6.56
CA SER A 200 12.37 -24.88 -7.82
C SER A 200 11.40 -23.84 -8.36
N SER A 201 11.60 -23.43 -9.61
CA SER A 201 10.83 -22.35 -10.22
C SER A 201 9.35 -22.74 -10.36
N GLY A 202 8.45 -21.82 -10.02
CA GLY A 202 7.00 -22.04 -10.04
C GLY A 202 6.41 -22.70 -8.79
N TYR A 203 7.24 -23.11 -7.82
CA TYR A 203 6.74 -23.64 -6.54
C TYR A 203 6.45 -22.52 -5.55
N HIS A 204 5.26 -22.55 -4.96
CA HIS A 204 4.81 -21.62 -3.94
C HIS A 204 4.81 -22.34 -2.59
N LEU A 205 5.90 -22.20 -1.83
CA LEU A 205 6.08 -22.80 -0.51
C LEU A 205 6.24 -21.71 0.53
N TYR A 206 5.82 -21.98 1.78
CA TYR A 206 6.13 -21.13 2.91
C TYR A 206 7.51 -21.50 3.48
N ASN A 207 8.39 -20.52 3.66
CA ASN A 207 9.73 -20.72 4.20
C ASN A 207 10.08 -19.60 5.17
N GLU A 208 10.11 -19.93 6.46
CA GLU A 208 10.38 -18.97 7.54
C GLU A 208 11.81 -18.43 7.47
N TRP A 209 12.78 -19.29 7.17
CA TRP A 209 14.18 -18.93 7.01
C TRP A 209 14.38 -17.78 6.00
N LEU A 210 13.66 -17.80 4.87
CA LEU A 210 13.70 -16.74 3.86
C LEU A 210 13.30 -15.38 4.45
N ILE A 211 12.24 -15.34 5.24
CA ILE A 211 11.70 -14.12 5.85
C ILE A 211 12.68 -13.55 6.88
N GLU A 212 13.23 -14.44 7.72
CA GLU A 212 14.22 -14.08 8.74
C GLU A 212 15.51 -13.57 8.12
N GLN A 213 16.06 -14.27 7.11
CA GLN A 213 17.26 -13.84 6.42
C GLN A 213 17.03 -12.53 5.66
N CYS A 214 15.85 -12.33 5.06
CA CYS A 214 15.53 -11.04 4.44
C CYS A 214 15.58 -9.91 5.47
N SER A 215 14.95 -10.11 6.63
CA SER A 215 14.94 -9.11 7.71
C SER A 215 16.36 -8.80 8.20
N LYS A 216 17.17 -9.84 8.47
CA LYS A 216 18.55 -9.71 8.93
C LYS A 216 19.44 -8.97 7.93
N GLU A 217 19.33 -9.30 6.64
CA GLU A 217 20.18 -8.67 5.63
C GLU A 217 19.77 -7.23 5.32
N ILE A 218 18.48 -6.90 5.43
CA ILE A 218 18.03 -5.51 5.36
C ILE A 218 18.57 -4.71 6.55
N ASP A 219 18.54 -5.27 7.76
CA ASP A 219 19.13 -4.62 8.95
C ASP A 219 20.63 -4.36 8.78
N ASN A 220 21.35 -5.31 8.17
CA ASN A 220 22.76 -5.12 7.83
C ASN A 220 22.98 -3.98 6.84
N ILE A 221 22.10 -3.81 5.85
CA ILE A 221 22.18 -2.71 4.87
C ILE A 221 21.93 -1.37 5.55
N ILE A 222 20.88 -1.27 6.37
CA ILE A 222 20.50 -0.04 7.08
C ILE A 222 21.61 0.38 8.04
N THR A 223 22.15 -0.55 8.83
CA THR A 223 23.23 -0.30 9.80
C THR A 223 24.51 0.20 9.14
N ARG A 224 24.74 -0.14 7.86
CA ARG A 224 25.86 0.36 7.06
C ARG A 224 25.63 1.77 6.47
N GLY A 225 24.49 2.40 6.75
CA GLY A 225 24.13 3.71 6.21
C GLY A 225 23.43 3.64 4.85
N GLY A 226 22.93 2.47 4.44
CA GLY A 226 22.10 2.31 3.26
C GLY A 226 20.79 3.08 3.41
N ASN A 227 20.56 4.08 2.55
CA ASN A 227 19.36 4.91 2.58
C ASN A 227 18.45 4.71 1.35
N ARG A 228 18.93 3.98 0.34
CA ARG A 228 18.14 3.58 -0.82
C ARG A 228 18.27 2.08 -1.04
N ILE A 229 17.14 1.37 -0.97
CA ILE A 229 17.10 -0.07 -1.19
C ILE A 229 16.24 -0.36 -2.42
N ASN A 230 16.85 -0.96 -3.43
CA ASN A 230 16.21 -1.40 -4.68
C ASN A 230 15.85 -2.89 -4.57
N PHE A 231 14.58 -3.21 -4.43
CA PHE A 231 14.09 -4.58 -4.36
C PHE A 231 13.81 -5.14 -5.75
N PHE A 232 14.31 -6.35 -5.99
CA PHE A 232 14.04 -7.19 -7.15
C PHE A 232 13.47 -8.51 -6.64
N CYS A 233 12.16 -8.67 -6.73
CA CYS A 233 11.47 -9.75 -6.06
C CYS A 233 10.80 -10.70 -7.04
N SER A 234 10.85 -11.99 -6.71
CA SER A 234 9.97 -13.01 -7.25
C SER A 234 9.40 -13.79 -6.09
N THR A 235 8.50 -13.16 -5.34
CA THR A 235 7.95 -13.70 -4.08
C THR A 235 6.49 -14.09 -4.23
N ASN A 236 6.07 -15.11 -3.47
CA ASN A 236 4.64 -15.33 -3.26
C ASN A 236 4.05 -14.21 -2.37
N PRO A 237 2.71 -14.01 -2.38
CA PRO A 237 2.12 -12.93 -1.59
C PRO A 237 2.28 -13.06 -0.07
N LYS A 238 2.33 -14.28 0.48
CA LYS A 238 2.56 -14.50 1.93
C LYS A 238 3.94 -14.03 2.35
N HIS A 239 4.99 -14.37 1.60
CA HIS A 239 6.35 -13.87 1.83
C HIS A 239 6.46 -12.36 1.62
N THR A 240 5.82 -11.83 0.56
CA THR A 240 5.77 -10.38 0.32
C THR A 240 5.17 -9.65 1.53
N PHE A 241 4.04 -10.15 2.05
CA PHE A 241 3.42 -9.62 3.25
C PHE A 241 4.38 -9.59 4.43
N LEU A 242 4.95 -10.75 4.79
CA LEU A 242 5.75 -10.88 6.01
C LEU A 242 7.06 -10.06 5.92
N ILE A 243 7.72 -10.05 4.77
CA ILE A 243 8.98 -9.30 4.58
C ILE A 243 8.74 -7.79 4.71
N PHE A 244 7.77 -7.23 3.99
CA PHE A 244 7.51 -5.79 4.05
C PHE A 244 6.84 -5.36 5.36
N ASN A 245 6.01 -6.21 5.97
CA ASN A 245 5.43 -5.95 7.28
C ASN A 245 6.52 -5.92 8.37
N ASN A 246 7.49 -6.84 8.32
CA ASN A 246 8.64 -6.81 9.22
C ASN A 246 9.51 -5.57 8.99
N LEU A 247 9.56 -5.05 7.76
CA LEU A 247 10.35 -3.86 7.45
C LEU A 247 9.75 -2.57 8.04
N LEU A 248 8.42 -2.48 8.18
CA LEU A 248 7.71 -1.25 8.56
C LEU A 248 8.24 -0.57 9.84
N PRO A 249 8.44 -1.27 10.99
CA PRO A 249 8.95 -0.63 12.21
C PRO A 249 10.35 -0.01 12.07
N ARG A 250 11.17 -0.52 11.13
CA ARG A 250 12.51 0.02 10.86
C ARG A 250 12.41 1.32 10.08
N LEU A 251 11.54 1.35 9.09
CA LEU A 251 11.31 2.54 8.25
C LEU A 251 10.69 3.69 9.04
N GLU A 252 9.82 3.39 10.00
CA GLU A 252 9.25 4.41 10.89
C GLU A 252 10.29 5.04 11.84
N ARG A 253 11.35 4.31 12.19
CA ARG A 253 12.44 4.83 13.02
C ARG A 253 13.46 5.64 12.21
N GLU A 254 13.75 5.20 10.99
CA GLU A 254 14.78 5.78 10.13
C GLU A 254 14.18 6.65 9.02
N SER A 255 14.05 7.95 9.29
CA SER A 255 13.35 8.91 8.41
C SER A 255 13.93 9.09 7.00
N ASN A 256 15.14 8.60 6.73
CA ASN A 256 15.86 8.83 5.47
C ASN A 256 15.90 7.62 4.53
N ILE A 257 15.24 6.51 4.85
CA ILE A 257 15.22 5.32 4.00
C ILE A 257 14.17 5.46 2.91
N THR A 258 14.58 5.27 1.66
CA THR A 258 13.71 5.19 0.49
C THR A 258 13.74 3.79 -0.10
N ILE A 259 12.55 3.24 -0.38
CA ILE A 259 12.43 1.89 -0.97
C ILE A 259 11.83 1.98 -2.37
N TYR A 260 12.51 1.32 -3.31
CA TYR A 260 12.03 1.06 -4.65
C TYR A 260 11.79 -0.44 -4.83
N VAL A 261 10.70 -0.82 -5.48
CA VAL A 261 10.48 -2.18 -5.98
C VAL A 261 10.48 -2.11 -7.50
N TYR A 262 11.29 -2.95 -8.14
CA TYR A 262 11.31 -3.10 -9.58
C TYR A 262 10.34 -4.22 -9.94
N GLN A 263 9.34 -3.91 -10.75
CA GLN A 263 8.38 -4.90 -11.23
C GLN A 263 9.01 -5.69 -12.38
N SER A 264 8.85 -7.02 -12.36
CA SER A 264 9.19 -7.82 -13.52
C SER A 264 8.19 -7.57 -14.65
N GLU A 265 8.72 -7.26 -15.81
CA GLU A 265 7.97 -7.15 -17.06
C GLU A 265 8.50 -8.18 -18.05
N HIS A 266 7.63 -8.69 -18.92
CA HIS A 266 8.05 -9.59 -19.98
C HIS A 266 8.28 -8.78 -21.26
N LYS A 267 9.54 -8.64 -21.67
CA LYS A 267 9.97 -7.94 -22.89
C LYS A 267 10.75 -8.90 -23.76
N ASP A 268 10.45 -8.95 -25.05
CA ASP A 268 11.20 -9.75 -26.05
C ASP A 268 11.56 -11.18 -25.59
N GLY A 269 10.61 -11.90 -24.97
CA GLY A 269 10.80 -13.28 -24.54
C GLY A 269 11.56 -13.48 -23.23
N HIS A 270 11.90 -12.41 -22.50
CA HIS A 270 12.62 -12.47 -21.23
C HIS A 270 12.01 -11.54 -20.17
N PHE A 271 12.26 -11.85 -18.90
CA PHE A 271 11.86 -10.99 -17.79
C PHE A 271 12.89 -9.89 -17.58
N VAL A 272 12.41 -8.66 -17.38
CA VAL A 272 13.26 -7.49 -17.16
C VAL A 272 12.73 -6.68 -15.98
N TYR A 273 13.64 -6.20 -15.14
CA TYR A 273 13.36 -5.38 -13.96
C TYR A 273 13.87 -3.94 -14.15
N ASP A 274 13.18 -3.18 -15.01
CA ASP A 274 13.62 -1.83 -15.40
C ASP A 274 12.82 -0.70 -14.76
N GLU A 275 11.56 -0.93 -14.38
CA GLU A 275 10.68 0.12 -13.89
C GLU A 275 10.73 0.24 -12.35
N PRO A 276 11.27 1.35 -11.80
CA PRO A 276 11.32 1.56 -10.36
C PRO A 276 10.01 2.16 -9.83
N HIS A 277 9.36 1.46 -8.89
CA HIS A 277 8.22 2.01 -8.15
C HIS A 277 8.64 2.39 -6.73
N LYS A 278 8.55 3.68 -6.39
CA LYS A 278 8.76 4.14 -5.01
C LYS A 278 7.58 3.71 -4.14
N ILE A 279 7.85 2.97 -3.07
CA ILE A 279 6.83 2.45 -2.14
C ILE A 279 6.93 3.06 -0.74
N TYR A 280 8.13 3.42 -0.28
CA TYR A 280 8.36 4.13 0.98
C TYR A 280 9.20 5.39 0.73
#